data_AF-K1ZJS1-F1
#
_entry.id   AF-K1ZJS1-F1
#
_cell.length_a   1.000
_cell.length_b   1.000
_cell.length_c   1.000
_cell.angle_alpha   90.00
_cell.angle_beta   90.00
_cell.angle_gamma   90.00
#
_symmetry.space_group_name_H-M   'P 1'
#
loop_
_entity.id
_entity.type
_entity.pdbx_description
1 polymer ?
#
loop_
_entity_poly.entity_id
_entity_poly.type
_entity_poly.pdbx_seq_one_letter_code
_entity_poly.pdbx_strand_id
1 'polypeptide(L)' 'MTAPVTLGTSSAPGEVATFDFDNDGDEDIVVSDYASGHLMFYTNQMVE' A
#
# COMPACT_ATOMS: atom_id res chain seq x y z
N MET A 1 20.65 -1.26 1.18
CA MET A 1 19.59 -0.25 0.96
C MET A 1 18.89 -0.63 -0.32
N THR A 2 17.63 -1.06 -0.24
CA THR A 2 16.85 -1.47 -1.40
C THR A 2 16.41 -0.23 -2.17
N ALA A 3 16.36 -0.32 -3.51
CA ALA A 3 15.83 0.76 -4.33
C ALA A 3 14.34 0.96 -4.05
N PRO A 4 13.82 2.20 -4.12
CA PRO A 4 12.39 2.43 -3.97
C PRO A 4 11.61 1.68 -5.06
N VAL A 5 10.51 1.05 -4.66
CA VAL A 5 9.56 0.41 -5.58
C VAL A 5 8.47 1.41 -5.93
N THR A 6 8.15 1.55 -7.21
CA THR A 6 6.99 2.32 -7.66
C THR A 6 5.77 1.40 -7.70
N LEU A 7 4.78 1.69 -6.85
CA LEU A 7 3.51 1.00 -6.84
C LEU A 7 2.52 1.73 -7.77
N GLY A 8 1.90 0.99 -8.68
CA GLY A 8 0.85 1.53 -9.54
C GLY A 8 -0.44 1.72 -8.76
N THR A 9 -1.04 2.92 -8.85
CA THR A 9 -2.31 3.28 -8.19
C THR A 9 -3.40 3.57 -9.22
N SER A 10 -4.57 4.03 -8.76
CA SER A 10 -5.68 4.46 -9.62
C SER A 10 -5.39 5.79 -10.34
N SER A 11 -6.36 6.29 -11.11
CA SER A 11 -6.30 7.61 -11.73
C SER A 11 -6.47 8.79 -10.76
N ALA A 12 -6.87 8.57 -9.51
CA ALA A 12 -7.06 9.61 -8.49
C ALA A 12 -6.75 9.10 -7.07
N PRO A 13 -5.48 8.73 -6.78
CA PRO A 13 -5.09 8.34 -5.44
C PRO A 13 -5.26 9.52 -4.47
N GLY A 14 -5.73 9.22 -3.27
CA GLY A 14 -5.96 10.14 -2.18
C GLY A 14 -4.93 9.99 -1.07
N GLU A 15 -5.42 9.95 0.16
CA GLU A 15 -4.62 9.76 1.36
C GLU A 15 -4.00 8.35 1.43
N VAL A 16 -2.82 8.29 2.04
CA VAL A 16 -2.01 7.08 2.27
C VAL A 16 -1.86 6.88 3.77
N ALA A 17 -1.96 5.63 4.22
CA ALA A 17 -1.64 5.24 5.60
C ALA A 17 -0.83 3.93 5.61
N THR A 18 -0.06 3.74 6.69
CA THR A 18 0.70 2.51 6.94
C THR A 18 0.22 1.81 8.22
N PHE A 19 0.14 0.49 8.16
CA PHE A 19 -0.21 -0.38 9.29
C PHE A 19 0.14 -1.83 8.93
N ASP A 20 0.46 -2.66 9.92
CA ASP A 20 0.65 -4.11 9.77
C ASP A 20 -0.73 -4.79 9.67
N PHE A 21 -1.29 -4.88 8.45
CA PHE A 21 -2.68 -5.34 8.25
C PHE A 21 -2.81 -6.86 8.26
N ASP A 22 -1.77 -7.59 7.88
CA ASP A 22 -1.76 -9.05 7.88
C ASP A 22 -1.05 -9.68 9.09
N ASN A 23 -0.50 -8.84 9.97
CA ASN A 23 0.11 -9.21 11.25
C ASN A 23 1.38 -10.06 11.07
N ASP A 24 2.18 -9.74 10.06
CA ASP A 24 3.47 -10.39 9.76
C ASP A 24 4.69 -9.66 10.35
N GLY A 25 4.47 -8.47 10.92
CA GLY A 25 5.47 -7.67 11.60
C GLY A 25 6.17 -6.62 10.73
N ASP A 26 5.74 -6.44 9.48
CA ASP A 26 6.14 -5.31 8.64
C ASP A 26 4.98 -4.34 8.31
N GLU A 27 5.31 -3.14 7.82
CA GLU A 27 4.30 -2.12 7.54
C GLU A 27 3.78 -2.26 6.11
N ASP A 28 2.48 -2.52 5.98
CA ASP A 28 1.77 -2.46 4.72
C ASP A 28 1.34 -1.03 4.38
N ILE A 29 0.83 -0.86 3.15
CA ILE A 29 0.33 0.42 2.64
C ILE A 29 -1.14 0.29 2.23
N VAL A 30 -1.95 1.25 2.66
CA VAL A 30 -3.31 1.47 2.13
C VAL A 30 -3.41 2.85 1.47
N VAL A 31 -4.08 2.90 0.31
CA VAL A 31 -4.33 4.13 -0.45
C VAL A 31 -5.81 4.27 -0.73
N SER A 32 -6.38 5.43 -0.41
CA SER A 32 -7.75 5.77 -0.83
C SER A 32 -7.79 6.14 -2.31
N ASP A 33 -8.84 5.72 -3.02
CA ASP A 33 -9.06 6.12 -4.42
C ASP A 33 -10.36 6.93 -4.53
N TYR A 34 -10.23 8.23 -4.79
CA TYR A 34 -11.40 9.10 -4.92
C TYR A 34 -12.17 8.88 -6.22
N ALA A 35 -11.54 8.35 -7.27
CA ALA A 35 -12.23 8.12 -8.54
C ALA A 35 -13.15 6.89 -8.47
N SER A 36 -12.69 5.80 -7.86
CA SER A 36 -13.51 4.58 -7.72
C SER A 36 -14.28 4.49 -6.40
N GLY A 37 -13.89 5.23 -5.37
CA GLY A 37 -14.41 5.07 -4.02
C GLY A 37 -13.92 3.81 -3.31
N HIS A 38 -12.86 3.16 -3.82
CA HIS A 38 -12.27 1.97 -3.23
C HIS A 38 -11.01 2.29 -2.42
N LEU A 39 -10.55 1.30 -1.65
CA LEU A 39 -9.23 1.28 -1.04
C LEU A 39 -8.34 0.31 -1.80
N MET A 40 -7.09 0.72 -2.04
CA MET A 40 -6.04 -0.11 -2.60
C MET A 40 -5.13 -0.56 -1.46
N PHE A 41 -4.88 -1.86 -1.37
CA PHE A 41 -4.01 -2.47 -0.35
C PHE A 41 -2.77 -3.04 -1.02
N TYR A 42 -1.60 -2.73 -0.46
CA TYR A 42 -0.32 -3.25 -0.87
C TYR A 42 0.36 -3.83 0.34
N THR A 43 0.48 -5.16 0.38
CA THR A 43 1.23 -5.80 1.44
C THR A 43 2.71 -5.79 1.10
N ASN A 44 3.54 -5.51 2.09
CA ASN A 44 4.94 -5.86 1.99
C ASN A 44 5.06 -7.29 2.53
N GLN A 45 5.83 -8.13 1.85
CA GLN A 45 6.02 -9.51 2.28
C GLN A 45 7.51 -9.74 2.31
N MET A 46 8.03 -10.11 3.48
CA MET A 46 9.38 -10.62 3.56
C MET A 46 9.46 -11.93 2.74
N VAL A 47 10.31 -11.93 1.71
CA VAL A 47 10.69 -13.17 1.03
C VAL A 47 11.71 -13.86 1.93
N GLU A 48 11.39 -15.05 2.46
CA GLU A 48 12.39 -15.94 3.07
C GLU A 48 13.47 -16.38 2.06
#